data_AF-A0A962S5P1-F1
#
_entry.id   AF-A0A962S5P1-F1
#
_cell.length_a   1.000
_cell.length_b   1.000
_cell.length_c   1.000
_cell.angle_alpha   90.00
_cell.angle_beta   90.00
_cell.angle_gamma   90.00
#
_symmetry.space_group_name_H-M   'P 1'
#
loop_
_entity.id
_entity.type
_entity.pdbx_description
1 polymer ?
#
loop_
_entity_poly.entity_id
_entity_poly.type
_entity_poly.pdbx_seq_one_letter_code
_entity_poly.pdbx_strand_id
1 'polypeptide(L)'
;MLAVLEGEVFTTPPMWLMRQAGRYLPEYREVRGQAGSFLDLCFNPKLAAEVTLQPIRRFGFDAAILFSDILVIPHALGQKVSFEEGHGPRLEPIVTERTVAKVQSFDMGRLSPVLEAVALI
;
A
#
# COMPACT_ATOMS: atom_id res chain seq x y z
N MET A 1 13.43 -15.99 1.45
CA MET A 1 13.12 -15.02 0.37
C MET A 1 14.36 -14.29 -0.14
N LEU A 2 15.01 -13.44 0.67
CA LEU A 2 16.12 -12.58 0.20
C LEU A 2 17.29 -13.35 -0.43
N ALA A 3 17.73 -14.43 0.21
CA ALA A 3 18.78 -15.30 -0.32
C ALA A 3 18.49 -15.82 -1.74
N VAL A 4 17.22 -16.11 -2.07
CA VAL A 4 16.84 -16.54 -3.43
C VAL A 4 16.93 -15.40 -4.43
N LEU A 5 16.64 -14.16 -4.02
CA LEU A 5 16.84 -12.98 -4.87
C LEU A 5 18.33 -12.69 -5.10
N GLU A 6 19.20 -13.14 -4.20
CA GLU A 6 20.67 -13.07 -4.32
C GLU A 6 21.25 -14.25 -5.12
N GLY A 7 20.43 -15.21 -5.53
CA GLY A 7 20.82 -16.34 -6.38
C GLY A 7 21.04 -17.67 -5.66
N GLU A 8 20.78 -17.75 -4.36
CA GLU A 8 20.83 -19.04 -3.63
C GLU A 8 19.66 -19.95 -4.01
N VAL A 9 19.93 -21.26 -4.07
CA VAL A 9 18.94 -22.28 -4.43
C VAL A 9 18.54 -23.07 -3.20
N PHE A 10 17.23 -23.14 -2.94
CA PHE A 10 16.64 -23.92 -1.86
C PHE A 10 15.84 -25.09 -2.43
N THR A 11 15.76 -26.19 -1.68
CA THR A 11 14.95 -27.36 -2.06
C THR A 11 13.47 -27.05 -2.13
N THR A 12 12.99 -26.19 -1.24
CA THR A 12 11.65 -25.60 -1.28
C THR A 12 11.80 -24.10 -1.56
N PRO A 13 11.33 -23.58 -2.71
CA PRO A 13 11.43 -22.16 -3.01
C PRO A 13 10.48 -21.36 -2.09
N PRO A 14 10.90 -20.19 -1.59
CA PRO A 14 10.04 -19.31 -0.83
C PRO A 14 8.94 -18.72 -1.73
N MET A 15 7.77 -18.46 -1.17
CA MET A 15 6.61 -17.98 -1.91
C MET A 15 5.86 -16.87 -1.18
N TRP A 16 5.35 -15.94 -1.96
CA TRP A 16 4.42 -14.89 -1.58
C TRP A 16 3.53 -14.59 -2.79
N LEU A 17 2.42 -13.90 -2.59
CA LEU A 17 1.49 -13.58 -3.69
C LEU A 17 1.27 -12.08 -3.79
N MET A 18 1.25 -11.58 -5.03
CA MET A 18 0.76 -10.23 -5.31
C MET A 18 -0.68 -10.10 -4.79
N ARG A 19 -0.94 -9.02 -4.06
CA ARG A 19 -2.25 -8.76 -3.43
C ARG A 19 -2.67 -9.84 -2.40
N GLN A 20 -1.71 -10.46 -1.70
CA GLN A 20 -1.99 -11.37 -0.59
C GLN A 20 -2.84 -10.75 0.54
N ALA A 21 -2.73 -9.44 0.77
CA ALA A 21 -3.66 -8.69 1.61
C ALA A 21 -4.77 -8.10 0.74
N GLY A 22 -5.99 -8.62 0.83
CA GLY A 22 -7.08 -8.13 -0.01
C GLY A 22 -8.43 -8.77 0.21
N ARG A 23 -9.40 -8.33 -0.60
CA ARG A 23 -10.84 -8.63 -0.47
C ARG A 23 -11.20 -10.11 -0.49
N TYR A 24 -10.31 -11.02 -0.87
CA TYR A 24 -10.59 -12.45 -0.80
C TYR A 24 -10.59 -12.98 0.64
N LEU A 25 -9.96 -12.25 1.58
CA LEU A 25 -9.94 -12.55 3.00
C LEU A 25 -11.14 -11.88 3.71
N PRO A 26 -11.98 -12.64 4.44
CA PRO A 26 -13.02 -12.08 5.30
C PRO A 26 -12.48 -11.07 6.33
N GLU A 27 -11.39 -11.40 7.01
CA GLU A 27 -10.71 -10.56 8.00
C GLU A 27 -10.19 -9.23 7.41
N TYR A 28 -9.83 -9.22 6.12
CA TYR A 28 -9.50 -7.97 5.42
C TYR A 28 -10.74 -7.10 5.25
N ARG A 29 -11.88 -7.70 4.87
CA ARG A 29 -13.14 -6.96 4.66
C ARG A 29 -13.62 -6.32 5.97
N GLU A 30 -13.44 -7.00 7.09
CA GLU A 30 -13.76 -6.48 8.43
C GLU A 30 -12.94 -5.24 8.77
N VAL A 31 -11.61 -5.30 8.59
CA VAL A 31 -10.73 -4.14 8.84
C VAL A 31 -10.98 -3.02 7.82
N ARG A 32 -11.18 -3.36 6.55
CA ARG A 32 -11.50 -2.38 5.50
C ARG A 32 -12.84 -1.68 5.78
N GLY A 33 -13.81 -2.33 6.41
CA GLY A 33 -15.08 -1.73 6.81
C GLY A 33 -14.94 -0.73 7.98
N GLN A 34 -13.87 -0.82 8.76
CA GLN A 34 -13.54 0.14 9.82
C GLN A 34 -12.81 1.37 9.26
N ALA A 35 -12.08 1.21 8.15
CA ALA A 35 -11.46 2.32 7.45
C ALA A 35 -12.49 3.03 6.55
N GLY A 36 -12.60 4.36 6.64
CA GLY A 36 -13.54 5.13 5.82
C GLY A 36 -13.30 4.89 4.33
N SER A 37 -12.13 5.28 3.83
CA SER A 37 -11.70 5.04 2.46
C SER A 37 -10.51 4.08 2.36
N PHE A 38 -10.16 3.70 1.14
CA PHE A 38 -8.97 2.88 0.87
C PHE A 38 -7.68 3.64 1.20
N LEU A 39 -7.62 4.95 0.90
CA LEU A 39 -6.48 5.77 1.32
C LEU A 39 -6.41 5.92 2.83
N ASP A 40 -7.54 6.05 3.52
CA ASP A 40 -7.53 6.11 4.99
C ASP A 40 -6.97 4.83 5.59
N LEU A 41 -7.22 3.68 4.95
CA LEU A 41 -6.58 2.42 5.33
C LEU A 41 -5.06 2.47 5.10
N CYS A 42 -4.60 2.95 3.94
CA CYS A 42 -3.17 3.09 3.64
C CYS A 42 -2.45 4.09 4.56
N PHE A 43 -3.14 5.15 5.00
CA PHE A 43 -2.59 6.19 5.88
C PHE A 43 -2.88 5.95 7.37
N ASN A 44 -3.45 4.79 7.74
CA ASN A 44 -3.55 4.37 9.12
C ASN A 44 -2.50 3.27 9.39
N PRO A 45 -1.37 3.60 10.05
CA PRO A 45 -0.26 2.67 10.21
C PRO A 45 -0.65 1.34 10.83
N LYS A 46 -1.51 1.38 11.86
CA LYS A 46 -1.96 0.20 12.60
C LYS A 46 -2.84 -0.69 11.73
N LEU A 47 -3.78 -0.11 11.00
CA LEU A 47 -4.67 -0.89 10.13
C LEU A 47 -3.92 -1.42 8.90
N ALA A 48 -3.00 -0.64 8.32
CA ALA A 48 -2.15 -1.07 7.21
C ALA A 48 -1.24 -2.24 7.62
N ALA A 49 -0.61 -2.17 8.79
CA ALA A 49 0.18 -3.27 9.34
C ALA A 49 -0.69 -4.50 9.62
N GLU A 50 -1.88 -4.31 10.21
CA GLU A 50 -2.81 -5.41 10.48
C GLU A 50 -3.18 -6.17 9.20
N VAL A 51 -3.65 -5.48 8.16
CA VAL A 51 -4.00 -6.17 6.90
C VAL A 51 -2.79 -6.79 6.20
N THR A 52 -1.59 -6.20 6.34
CA THR A 52 -0.35 -6.76 5.79
C THR A 52 -0.02 -8.12 6.40
N LEU A 53 -0.26 -8.29 7.70
CA LEU A 53 0.10 -9.49 8.47
C LEU A 53 -0.97 -10.60 8.43
N GLN A 54 -2.22 -10.29 8.07
CA GLN A 54 -3.29 -11.28 7.90
C GLN A 54 -2.90 -12.51 7.03
N PRO A 55 -2.39 -12.35 5.79
CA PRO A 55 -2.00 -13.48 4.97
C PRO A 55 -0.81 -14.26 5.53
N ILE A 56 0.09 -13.59 6.27
CA ILE A 56 1.22 -14.27 6.93
C ILE A 56 0.69 -15.22 8.01
N ARG A 57 -0.24 -14.75 8.85
CA ARG A 57 -0.87 -15.59 9.88
C ARG A 57 -1.68 -16.74 9.29
N ARG A 58 -2.32 -16.53 8.13
CA ARG A 58 -3.23 -17.51 7.53
C ARG A 58 -2.52 -18.57 6.69
N PHE A 59 -1.47 -18.19 5.95
CA PHE A 59 -0.84 -19.06 4.95
C PHE A 59 0.65 -19.31 5.21
N GLY A 60 1.28 -18.56 6.11
CA GLY A 60 2.70 -18.70 6.41
C GLY A 60 3.61 -18.34 5.24
N PHE A 61 3.25 -17.33 4.42
CA PHE A 61 4.10 -16.88 3.31
C PHE A 61 5.48 -16.43 3.80
N ASP A 62 6.50 -16.65 2.96
CA ASP A 62 7.90 -16.33 3.26
C ASP A 62 8.24 -14.84 3.18
N ALA A 63 7.28 -14.01 2.78
CA ALA A 63 7.42 -12.56 2.74
C ALA A 63 6.07 -11.86 2.94
N ALA A 64 6.12 -10.73 3.65
CA ALA A 64 5.06 -9.74 3.67
C ALA A 64 5.36 -8.66 2.61
N ILE A 65 4.30 -8.14 2.01
CA ILE A 65 4.35 -6.94 1.17
C ILE A 65 3.52 -5.86 1.84
N LEU A 66 4.12 -4.69 2.04
CA LEU A 66 3.47 -3.53 2.64
C LEU A 66 2.13 -3.25 1.95
N PHE A 67 1.07 -3.19 2.75
CA PHE A 67 -0.20 -2.68 2.27
C PHE A 67 -0.14 -1.14 2.12
N SER A 68 0.02 -0.69 0.89
CA SER A 68 -0.01 0.71 0.49
C SER A 68 -0.49 0.82 -0.96
N ASP A 69 -0.45 2.01 -1.53
CA ASP A 69 -0.79 2.26 -2.93
C ASP A 69 0.31 3.08 -3.62
N ILE A 70 0.57 2.79 -4.90
CA ILE A 70 1.58 3.55 -5.66
C ILE A 70 1.21 5.03 -5.82
N LEU A 71 -0.07 5.38 -5.70
CA LEU A 71 -0.59 6.74 -5.83
C LEU A 71 -0.35 7.62 -4.61
N VAL A 72 0.23 7.08 -3.53
CA VAL A 72 0.72 7.90 -2.41
C VAL A 72 1.82 8.87 -2.84
N ILE A 73 2.58 8.54 -3.89
CA ILE A 73 3.63 9.42 -4.44
C ILE A 73 3.03 10.67 -5.12
N PRO A 74 2.11 10.55 -6.10
CA PRO A 74 1.32 11.68 -6.58
C PRO A 74 0.69 12.51 -5.47
N HIS A 75 0.12 11.86 -4.46
CA HIS A 75 -0.46 12.57 -3.31
C HIS A 75 0.59 13.36 -2.52
N ALA A 76 1.77 12.78 -2.29
CA ALA A 76 2.91 13.43 -1.64
C ALA A 76 3.49 14.59 -2.47
N LEU A 77 3.39 14.51 -3.81
CA LEU A 77 3.73 15.60 -4.72
C LEU A 77 2.68 16.72 -4.75
N GLY A 78 1.55 16.58 -4.06
CA GLY A 78 0.48 17.59 -4.06
C GLY A 78 -0.56 17.41 -5.17
N GLN A 79 -0.48 16.34 -5.97
CA GLN A 79 -1.52 16.03 -6.95
C GLN A 79 -2.80 15.60 -6.22
N LYS A 80 -3.95 16.09 -6.70
CA LYS A 80 -5.24 15.69 -6.17
C LYS A 80 -5.53 14.25 -6.60
N VAL A 81 -5.67 13.36 -5.62
CA VAL A 81 -6.02 11.95 -5.80
C VAL A 81 -7.35 11.69 -5.08
N SER A 82 -8.32 11.08 -5.76
CA SER A 82 -9.58 10.64 -5.17
C SER A 82 -9.84 9.18 -5.46
N PHE A 83 -10.50 8.49 -4.53
CA PHE A 83 -10.92 7.11 -4.70
C PHE A 83 -12.44 7.09 -4.59
N GLU A 84 -13.09 7.03 -5.75
CA GLU A 84 -14.55 6.92 -5.84
C GLU A 84 -14.94 5.44 -5.87
N GLU A 85 -15.94 5.07 -5.06
CA GLU A 85 -16.43 3.71 -5.02
C GLU A 85 -16.93 3.28 -6.42
N GLY A 86 -16.51 2.08 -6.85
CA GLY A 86 -16.84 1.54 -8.16
C GLY A 86 -16.07 2.11 -9.36
N HIS A 87 -15.29 3.19 -9.20
CA HIS A 87 -14.65 3.89 -10.33
C HIS A 87 -13.12 3.82 -10.33
N GLY A 88 -12.51 3.28 -9.27
CA GLY A 88 -11.06 3.25 -9.09
C GLY A 88 -10.47 4.61 -8.72
N PRO A 89 -9.14 4.72 -8.60
CA PRO A 89 -8.48 5.98 -8.32
C PRO A 89 -8.59 6.94 -9.50
N ARG A 90 -8.80 8.23 -9.19
CA ARG A 90 -8.78 9.34 -10.13
C ARG A 90 -7.72 10.35 -9.72
N LEU A 91 -6.96 10.80 -10.70
CA LEU A 91 -5.93 11.82 -10.53
C LEU A 91 -6.33 13.05 -11.34
N GLU A 92 -6.15 14.23 -10.76
CA GLU A 92 -6.28 15.48 -11.53
C GLU A 92 -5.21 15.51 -12.64
N PRO A 93 -5.57 15.67 -13.93
CA PRO A 93 -4.61 15.65 -15.03
C PRO A 93 -3.58 16.78 -14.94
N ILE A 94 -2.32 16.46 -15.26
CA ILE A 94 -1.23 17.43 -15.36
C ILE A 94 -0.96 17.64 -16.85
N VAL A 95 -1.49 18.73 -17.41
CA VAL A 95 -1.50 18.97 -18.88
C VAL A 95 -0.97 20.36 -19.28
N THR A 96 -0.68 21.22 -18.30
CA THR A 96 -0.13 22.57 -18.52
C THR A 96 1.05 22.84 -17.60
N GLU A 97 1.91 23.80 -17.96
CA GLU A 97 2.99 24.27 -17.08
C GLU A 97 2.47 24.73 -15.71
N ARG A 98 1.30 25.38 -15.68
CA ARG A 98 0.66 25.80 -14.43
C ARG A 98 0.27 24.61 -13.55
N THR A 99 -0.21 23.51 -14.13
CA THR A 99 -0.53 22.29 -13.37
C THR A 99 0.72 21.54 -12.94
N VAL A 100 1.79 21.56 -13.73
CA VAL A 100 3.10 21.00 -13.36
C VAL A 100 3.65 21.75 -12.15
N ALA A 101 3.61 23.09 -12.15
CA ALA A 101 4.10 23.92 -11.05
C ALA A 101 3.41 23.63 -9.70
N LYS A 102 2.18 23.10 -9.70
CA LYS A 102 1.46 22.71 -8.48
C LYS A 102 1.95 21.40 -7.85
N VAL A 103 2.70 20.58 -8.59
CA VAL A 103 3.12 19.23 -8.16
C VAL A 103 4.63 19.06 -8.00
N GLN A 104 5.35 20.16 -7.75
CA GLN A 104 6.82 20.16 -7.69
C GLN A 104 7.39 19.94 -6.28
N SER A 105 6.60 20.17 -5.23
CA SER A 105 7.05 19.98 -3.85
C SER A 105 6.68 18.59 -3.35
N PHE A 106 7.68 17.78 -3.02
CA PHE A 106 7.49 16.48 -2.40
C PHE A 106 7.42 16.62 -0.88
N ASP A 107 6.25 16.35 -0.31
CA ASP A 107 6.01 16.43 1.13
C ASP A 107 6.18 15.05 1.79
N MET A 108 7.35 14.83 2.38
CA MET A 108 7.65 13.61 3.16
C MET A 108 6.70 13.42 4.35
N GLY A 109 6.12 14.50 4.89
CA GLY A 109 5.15 14.44 5.99
C GLY A 109 3.93 13.60 5.62
N ARG A 110 3.47 13.69 4.37
CA ARG A 110 2.34 12.90 3.85
C ARG A 110 2.63 11.41 3.76
N LEU A 111 3.90 11.01 3.69
CA LEU A 111 4.32 9.61 3.68
C LEU A 111 4.69 9.07 5.06
N SER A 112 4.71 9.91 6.10
CA SER A 112 5.04 9.48 7.46
C SER A 112 4.19 8.29 7.93
N PRO A 113 2.86 8.26 7.69
CA PRO A 113 2.07 7.09 8.07
C PRO A 113 2.48 5.79 7.37
N VAL A 114 2.96 5.87 6.12
CA VAL A 114 3.44 4.72 5.37
C VAL A 114 4.75 4.20 5.98
N LEU A 115 5.66 5.09 6.35
CA LEU A 115 6.90 4.73 7.03
C LEU A 115 6.65 4.16 8.43
N GLU A 116 5.69 4.73 9.17
CA GLU A 116 5.24 4.18 10.45
C GLU A 116 4.64 2.78 10.29
N ALA A 117 3.88 2.52 9.22
CA ALA A 117 3.36 1.18 8.94
C ALA A 117 4.49 0.16 8.71
N VAL A 118 5.52 0.54 7.95
CA VAL A 118 6.72 -0.31 7.75
C VAL A 118 7.39 -0.65 9.07
N ALA A 119 7.48 0.30 10.00
CA ALA A 119 8.08 0.07 11.32
C ALA A 119 7.26 -0.89 12.23
N LEU A 120 5.99 -1.13 11.89
CA LEU A 120 5.09 -2.02 12.64
C LEU A 120 5.03 -3.45 12.08
N ILE A 121 5.62 -3.70 10.92
CA ILE A 121 5.63 -4.99 10.21
C ILE A 121 6.98 -5.69 10.45
#